data_AF-A0A376U6L9-F1
#
_entry.id   AF-A0A376U6L9-F1
#
_cell.length_a   1.000
_cell.length_b   1.000
_cell.length_c   1.000
_cell.angle_alpha   90.00
_cell.angle_beta   90.00
_cell.angle_gamma   90.00
#
_symmetry.space_group_name_H-M   'P 1'
#
loop_
_entity.id
_entity.type
_entity.pdbx_description
1 polymer ?
#
loop_
_entity_poly.entity_id
_entity_poly.type
_entity_poly.pdbx_seq_one_letter_code
_entity_poly.pdbx_strand_id
1 'polypeptide(L)' 'MKGLLSLLIFSMVLPAHAGIVIYGTRIIYPAENKEVMVQLMNQRKPFFAAAGVD' A
#
# COMPACT_ATOMS: atom_id res chain seq x y z
N MET A 1 24.57 25.93 -15.90
CA MET A 1 24.30 25.64 -14.48
C MET A 1 22.82 25.49 -14.12
N LYS A 2 21.87 26.08 -14.87
CA LYS A 2 20.42 26.01 -14.55
C LYS A 2 19.76 24.63 -14.80
N GLY A 3 20.18 23.91 -15.85
CA GLY A 3 19.60 22.60 -16.19
C GLY A 3 19.93 21.48 -15.20
N LEU A 4 21.12 21.51 -14.58
CA LEU A 4 21.52 20.52 -13.58
C LEU A 4 20.66 20.61 -12.32
N LEU A 5 20.33 21.83 -11.89
CA LEU A 5 19.45 22.07 -10.75
C LEU A 5 18.03 21.54 -11.03
N SER A 6 17.51 21.77 -12.24
CA SER A 6 16.19 21.25 -12.66
C SER A 6 16.13 19.72 -12.67
N LEU A 7 17.22 19.05 -13.08
CA LEU A 7 17.31 17.60 -13.09
C LEU A 7 17.34 17.01 -11.66
N LEU A 8 18.06 17.66 -10.75
CA LEU A 8 18.13 17.30 -9.33
C LEU A 8 16.76 17.39 -8.65
N ILE A 9 16.03 18.48 -8.91
CA ILE A 9 14.68 18.66 -8.36
C ILE A 9 13.73 17.60 -8.93
N PHE A 10 13.78 17.31 -10.23
CA PHE A 10 12.93 16.28 -10.85
C PHE A 10 13.15 14.89 -10.25
N SER A 11 14.39 14.52 -9.91
CA SER A 11 14.71 13.24 -9.28
C SER A 11 14.12 13.08 -7.87
N MET A 12 13.87 14.18 -7.15
CA MET A 12 13.27 14.14 -5.81
C MET A 12 11.75 13.90 -5.83
N VAL A 13 11.09 14.09 -6.98
CA VAL A 13 9.61 14.00 -7.10
C VAL A 13 9.16 12.62 -7.62
N LEU A 14 10.04 11.62 -7.65
CA LEU A 14 9.64 10.27 -8.04
C LEU A 14 8.57 9.73 -7.07
N PRO A 15 7.36 9.39 -7.53
CA PRO A 15 6.28 8.99 -6.64
C PRO A 15 6.67 7.70 -5.91
N ALA A 16 6.59 7.73 -4.58
CA ALA A 16 6.72 6.53 -3.75
C ALA A 16 5.44 5.70 -3.89
N HIS A 17 5.41 4.82 -4.89
CA HIS A 17 4.30 3.90 -5.10
C HIS A 17 4.30 2.83 -3.99
N ALA A 18 3.31 2.92 -3.09
CA ALA A 18 3.01 1.87 -2.14
C ALA A 18 2.10 0.83 -2.79
N GLY A 19 2.38 -0.45 -2.59
CA GLY A 19 1.59 -1.56 -3.11
C GLY A 19 1.38 -2.61 -2.03
N ILE A 20 0.12 -2.95 -1.77
CA ILE A 20 -0.27 -4.01 -0.85
C ILE A 20 -0.91 -5.15 -1.65
N VAL A 21 -0.57 -6.39 -1.31
CA VAL A 21 -1.31 -7.55 -1.82
C VAL A 21 -2.19 -8.08 -0.71
N ILE A 22 -3.49 -8.13 -1.00
CA ILE A 22 -4.52 -8.74 -0.15
C ILE A 22 -4.86 -10.09 -0.76
N TYR A 23 -4.87 -11.14 0.07
CA TYR A 23 -5.23 -12.46 -0.41
C TYR A 23 -6.76 -12.58 -0.53
N GLY A 24 -7.25 -12.52 -1.77
CA GLY A 24 -8.66 -12.58 -2.12
C GLY A 24 -9.27 -11.22 -2.49
N THR A 25 -10.41 -11.24 -3.18
CA THR A 25 -11.12 -10.03 -3.62
C THR A 25 -12.38 -9.73 -2.79
N ARG A 26 -12.73 -10.63 -1.87
CA ARG A 26 -13.85 -10.50 -0.94
C ARG A 26 -13.55 -11.28 0.34
N ILE A 27 -14.10 -10.80 1.45
CA ILE A 27 -14.05 -11.49 2.74
C ILE A 27 -15.48 -11.90 3.06
N ILE A 28 -15.70 -13.20 3.27
CA ILE A 28 -17.00 -13.72 3.72
C ILE A 28 -16.91 -13.83 5.24
N TYR A 29 -17.83 -13.14 5.92
CA TYR A 29 -17.93 -13.18 7.37
C TYR A 29 -19.07 -14.12 7.77
N PRO A 30 -18.80 -15.36 8.17
CA PRO A 30 -19.85 -16.30 8.53
C PRO A 30 -20.38 -15.97 9.93
N ALA A 31 -21.71 -16.06 10.11
CA ALA A 31 -22.38 -15.66 11.34
C ALA A 31 -21.94 -16.45 12.59
N GLU A 32 -21.47 -17.68 12.39
CA GLU A 32 -20.95 -18.56 13.45
C GLU A 32 -19.55 -18.16 13.95
N ASN A 33 -18.77 -17.42 13.15
CA ASN A 33 -17.42 -16.99 13.54
C ASN A 33 -17.43 -15.52 13.98
N LYS A 34 -16.66 -15.26 15.05
CA LYS A 34 -16.50 -13.91 15.61
C LYS A 34 -15.38 -13.11 14.98
N GLU A 35 -14.53 -13.74 14.17
CA GLU A 35 -13.37 -13.12 13.56
C GLU A 35 -13.04 -13.80 12.22
N VAL A 36 -12.47 -13.04 11.30
CA VAL A 36 -11.92 -13.55 10.04
C VAL A 36 -10.52 -12.99 9.86
N MET A 37 -9.53 -13.86 9.67
CA MET A 37 -8.16 -13.47 9.41
C MET A 37 -7.97 -13.10 7.94
N VAL A 38 -7.36 -11.95 7.68
CA VAL A 38 -7.02 -11.47 6.35
C VAL A 38 -5.51 -11.33 6.25
N GLN A 39 -4.91 -11.97 5.25
CA GLN A 39 -3.48 -11.84 5.02
C GLN A 39 -3.18 -10.63 4.12
N LEU A 40 -2.21 -9.85 4.56
CA LEU A 40 -1.66 -8.70 3.84
C LEU A 40 -0.16 -8.94 3.60
N MET A 41 0.28 -8.73 2.37
CA MET A 41 1.69 -8.81 2.00
C MET A 41 2.19 -7.44 1.53
N ASN A 42 3.16 -6.91 2.26
CA ASN A 42 3.91 -5.73 1.84
C ASN A 42 5.06 -6.15 0.93
N GLN A 43 4.87 -6.00 -0.38
CA GLN A 43 5.79 -6.53 -1.38
C GLN A 43 6.95 -5.58 -1.74
N ARG A 44 6.93 -4.33 -1.26
CA ARG A 44 7.91 -3.32 -1.65
C ARG A 44 8.59 -2.73 -0.41
N LYS A 45 8.56 -1.41 -0.29
CA LYS A 45 9.11 -0.71 0.86
C LYS A 45 8.14 -0.85 2.05
N PRO A 46 8.64 -1.02 3.28
CA PRO A 46 7.79 -0.97 4.46
C PRO A 46 6.90 0.28 4.45
N PHE A 47 5.60 0.08 4.65
CA PHE A 47 4.60 1.13 4.77
C PHE A 47 3.54 0.70 5.78
N PHE A 48 2.86 1.66 6.39
CA PHE A 48 1.76 1.41 7.31
C PHE A 48 0.45 1.27 6.53
N ALA A 49 -0.30 0.21 6.82
CA ALA A 49 -1.62 -0.01 6.28
C ALA A 49 -2.67 0.28 7.36
N ALA A 50 -3.72 1.00 7.00
CA ALA A 50 -4.91 1.19 7.81
C ALA A 50 -6.10 0.49 7.12
N ALA A 51 -6.98 -0.12 7.89
CA ALA A 51 -8.19 -0.76 7.41
C ALA A 51 -9.41 -0.13 8.08
N GLY A 52 -10.48 0.06 7.31
CA GLY A 52 -11.78 0.55 7.78
C GLY A 52 -12.90 -0.25 7.11
N VAL A 53 -14.08 -0.21 7.72
CA VAL A 53 -15.33 -0.73 7.15
C VAL A 53 -16.27 0.46 7.04
N ASP A 54 -16.78 0.72 5.85
CA ASP A 54 -17.73 1.80 5.57
C ASP A 54 -19.15 1.45 6.03
#